data_AF-A0A399Y432-F1
#
_entry.id   AF-A0A399Y432-F1
#
_cell.length_a   1.000
_cell.length_b   1.000
_cell.length_c   1.000
_cell.angle_alpha   90.00
_cell.angle_beta   90.00
_cell.angle_gamma   90.00
#
_symmetry.space_group_name_H-M   'P 1'
#
loop_
_entity.id
_entity.type
_entity.pdbx_description
1 polymer ?
#
loop_
_entity_poly.entity_id
_entity_poly.type
_entity_poly.pdbx_seq_one_letter_code
_entity_poly.pdbx_strand_id
1 'polypeptide(L)'
;MSGEDLAVHLAEAREELFNLRFQNATGRLDNYKRLRTLRREVARIETIIREAELGIERATPEETEVAERPRRRLFRRNPVEQTEAADDSEDADAEADEADEADAVDDVDADAAESGEEANKEVEPDDEEQE
;
A
#
# COMPACT_ATOMS: atom_id res chain seq x y z
N MET A 1 10.31 -5.89 23.80
CA MET A 1 9.13 -6.65 23.39
C MET A 1 9.62 -8.05 23.15
N SER A 2 9.16 -9.02 23.93
CA SER A 2 9.38 -10.43 23.61
C SER A 2 8.70 -10.77 22.28
N GLY A 3 9.03 -11.90 21.68
CA GLY A 3 8.36 -12.36 20.46
C GLY A 3 6.83 -12.50 20.66
N GLU A 4 6.39 -12.91 21.85
CA GLU A 4 4.96 -12.99 22.18
C GLU A 4 4.29 -11.61 22.28
N ASP A 5 4.97 -10.61 22.87
CA ASP A 5 4.42 -9.25 22.98
C ASP A 5 4.10 -8.64 21.60
N LEU A 6 4.94 -8.92 20.61
CA LEU A 6 4.75 -8.46 19.22
C LEU A 6 3.54 -9.11 18.57
N ALA A 7 3.30 -10.40 18.82
CA ALA A 7 2.15 -11.10 18.29
C ALA A 7 0.83 -10.56 18.87
N VAL A 8 0.81 -10.25 20.17
CA VAL A 8 -0.35 -9.63 20.83
C VAL A 8 -0.64 -8.24 20.23
N HIS A 9 0.38 -7.37 20.13
CA HIS A 9 0.22 -6.04 19.53
C HIS A 9 -0.25 -6.11 18.07
N LEU A 10 0.22 -7.10 17.31
CA LEU A 10 -0.20 -7.31 15.93
C LEU A 10 -1.69 -7.71 15.85
N ALA A 11 -2.18 -8.54 16.76
CA ALA A 11 -3.60 -8.89 16.82
C ALA A 11 -4.47 -7.66 17.12
N GLU A 12 -4.10 -6.89 18.15
CA GLU A 12 -4.81 -5.66 18.53
C GLU A 12 -4.83 -4.63 17.38
N ALA A 13 -3.68 -4.39 16.73
CA ALA A 13 -3.58 -3.44 15.63
C ALA A 13 -4.40 -3.88 14.40
N ARG A 14 -4.51 -5.19 14.14
CA ARG A 14 -5.33 -5.74 13.05
C ARG A 14 -6.83 -5.59 13.36
N GLU A 15 -7.24 -5.84 14.60
CA GLU A 15 -8.62 -5.63 15.03
C GLU A 15 -9.02 -4.16 14.93
N GLU A 16 -8.17 -3.25 15.42
CA GLU A 16 -8.40 -1.81 15.30
C GLU A 16 -8.51 -1.41 13.82
N LEU A 17 -7.62 -1.91 12.97
CA LEU A 17 -7.62 -1.63 11.54
C LEU A 17 -8.87 -2.18 10.83
N PHE A 18 -9.41 -3.33 11.24
CA PHE A 18 -10.67 -3.85 10.75
C PHE A 18 -11.84 -2.94 11.13
N ASN A 19 -11.92 -2.53 12.39
CA ASN A 19 -12.94 -1.61 12.88
C ASN A 19 -12.90 -0.27 12.15
N LEU A 20 -11.70 0.31 11.95
CA LEU A 20 -11.56 1.57 11.22
C LEU A 20 -11.90 1.45 9.73
N ARG A 21 -11.64 0.29 9.09
CA ARG A 21 -12.08 0.04 7.71
C ARG A 21 -13.60 -0.02 7.61
N PHE A 22 -14.25 -0.66 8.58
CA PHE A 22 -15.71 -0.69 8.65
C PHE A 22 -16.31 0.71 8.86
N GLN A 23 -15.74 1.50 9.77
CA GLN A 23 -16.15 2.89 9.99
C GLN A 23 -15.89 3.79 8.77
N ASN A 24 -14.78 3.55 8.05
CA ASN A 24 -14.46 4.27 6.82
C ASN A 24 -15.49 3.97 5.72
N ALA A 25 -15.84 2.70 5.53
CA ALA A 25 -16.85 2.28 4.55
C ALA A 25 -18.23 2.87 4.84
N THR A 26 -18.57 3.07 6.11
CA THR A 26 -19.83 3.73 6.52
C THR A 26 -19.76 5.27 6.50
N GLY A 27 -18.59 5.85 6.22
CA GLY A 27 -18.39 7.30 6.13
C GLY A 27 -18.46 8.04 7.47
N ARG A 28 -18.43 7.33 8.61
CA ARG A 28 -18.55 7.90 9.97
C ARG A 28 -17.21 7.97 10.70
N LEU A 29 -16.11 7.88 9.97
CA LEU A 29 -14.77 7.88 10.55
C LEU A 29 -14.27 9.30 10.82
N ASP A 30 -13.97 9.61 12.08
CA ASP A 30 -13.43 10.92 12.47
C ASP A 30 -11.95 11.09 12.11
N ASN A 31 -11.14 10.01 12.22
CA ASN A 31 -9.69 10.07 12.07
C ASN A 31 -9.14 9.16 10.95
N TYR A 32 -9.08 9.70 9.74
CA TYR A 32 -8.51 9.03 8.56
C TYR A 32 -6.98 8.80 8.64
N LYS A 33 -6.25 9.60 9.44
CA LYS A 33 -4.79 9.44 9.60
C LYS A 33 -4.46 8.13 10.30
N ARG A 34 -5.29 7.72 11.27
CA ARG A 34 -5.11 6.48 12.04
C ARG A 34 -5.05 5.25 11.14
N LEU A 35 -5.86 5.20 10.09
CA LEU A 35 -5.85 4.12 9.10
C LEU A 35 -4.49 3.96 8.39
N ARG A 36 -3.78 5.07 8.10
CA ARG A 36 -2.44 5.01 7.50
C ARG A 36 -1.38 4.62 8.53
N THR A 37 -1.53 5.04 9.78
CA THR A 37 -0.61 4.70 10.87
C THR A 37 -0.69 3.20 11.18
N LEU A 38 -1.89 2.65 11.42
CA LEU A 38 -2.09 1.24 11.73
C LEU A 38 -1.60 0.31 10.60
N ARG A 39 -1.84 0.69 9.34
CA ARG A 39 -1.31 -0.08 8.18
C ARG A 39 0.22 -0.21 8.23
N ARG A 40 0.92 0.87 8.58
CA ARG A 40 2.39 0.86 8.68
C ARG A 40 2.85 0.11 9.93
N GLU A 41 2.09 0.20 11.01
CA GLU A 41 2.39 -0.49 12.26
C GLU A 41 2.29 -2.00 12.11
N VAL A 42 1.19 -2.50 11.56
CA VAL A 42 1.01 -3.92 11.21
C VAL A 42 2.15 -4.39 10.31
N ALA A 43 2.43 -3.68 9.21
CA ALA A 43 3.50 -4.05 8.29
C ALA A 43 4.88 -4.07 8.98
N ARG A 44 5.16 -3.12 9.89
CA ARG A 44 6.42 -3.09 10.63
C ARG A 44 6.55 -4.29 11.56
N ILE A 45 5.50 -4.63 12.31
CA ILE A 45 5.51 -5.75 13.24
C ILE A 45 5.66 -7.07 12.47
N GLU A 46 4.91 -7.26 11.39
CA GLU A 46 5.04 -8.42 10.51
C GLU A 46 6.46 -8.55 9.94
N THR A 47 7.07 -7.43 9.56
CA THR A 47 8.45 -7.42 9.05
C THR A 47 9.44 -7.85 10.14
N ILE A 48 9.29 -7.37 11.37
CA ILE A 48 10.18 -7.76 12.48
C ILE A 48 10.04 -9.25 12.80
N ILE A 49 8.81 -9.76 12.85
CA ILE A 49 8.55 -11.19 13.08
C ILE A 49 9.20 -12.01 11.94
N ARG A 50 9.04 -11.57 10.69
CA ARG A 50 9.63 -12.24 9.53
C ARG A 50 11.16 -12.16 9.51
N GLU A 51 11.74 -11.03 9.89
CA GLU A 51 13.19 -10.86 10.04
C GLU A 51 13.74 -11.81 11.11
N ALA A 52 13.03 -11.96 12.23
CA ALA A 52 13.39 -12.91 13.29
C ALA A 52 13.30 -14.36 12.83
N GLU A 53 12.26 -14.74 12.07
CA GLU A 53 12.13 -16.07 11.46
C GLU A 53 13.28 -16.40 10.48
N LEU A 54 13.72 -15.40 9.71
CA LEU A 54 14.78 -15.56 8.71
C LEU A 54 16.20 -15.40 9.30
N GLY A 55 16.32 -15.06 10.59
CA GLY A 55 17.61 -14.79 11.24
C GLY A 55 18.33 -13.57 10.67
N ILE A 56 17.60 -12.66 10.03
CA ILE A 56 18.16 -11.42 9.46
C ILE A 56 18.12 -10.37 10.56
N GLU A 57 19.17 -10.33 11.37
CA GLU A 57 19.36 -9.22 12.30
C GLU A 57 19.71 -7.96 11.50
N ARG A 58 18.88 -6.90 11.63
CA ARG A 58 19.24 -5.59 11.07
C ARG A 58 20.56 -5.15 11.68
N ALA A 59 21.60 -5.05 10.86
CA ALA A 59 22.81 -4.32 11.22
C ALA A 59 22.38 -2.92 11.68
N THR A 60 22.57 -2.63 12.97
CA THR A 60 22.39 -1.29 13.50
C THR A 60 23.28 -0.37 12.65
N PRO A 61 22.72 0.65 11.99
CA PRO A 61 23.56 1.69 11.41
C PRO A 61 24.14 2.46 12.59
N GLU A 62 25.24 1.94 13.13
CA GLU A 62 26.20 2.70 13.94
C GLU A 62 26.44 4.01 13.20
N GLU A 63 26.37 5.12 13.94
CA GLU A 63 26.37 6.50 13.49
C GLU A 63 27.56 6.78 12.55
N THR A 64 27.42 6.51 11.26
CA THR A 64 28.35 7.04 10.27
C THR A 64 28.01 8.50 10.08
N GLU A 65 28.78 9.32 10.80
CA GLU A 65 28.95 10.76 10.64
C GLU A 65 28.37 11.28 9.33
N VAL A 66 27.35 12.12 9.46
CA VAL A 66 26.72 12.82 8.33
C VAL A 66 27.77 13.76 7.75
N ALA A 67 28.61 13.25 6.87
CA ALA A 67 29.46 14.06 6.01
C ALA A 67 28.52 15.02 5.28
N GLU A 68 28.64 16.30 5.62
CA GLU A 68 27.87 17.42 5.09
C GLU A 68 27.86 17.34 3.56
N ARG A 69 26.81 16.74 2.99
CA ARG A 69 26.61 16.81 1.54
C ARG A 69 26.34 18.28 1.24
N PRO A 70 27.20 18.98 0.47
CA PRO A 70 26.95 20.37 0.17
C PRO A 70 25.61 20.42 -0.56
N ARG A 71 24.65 21.16 0.03
CA ARG A 71 23.36 21.42 -0.59
C ARG A 71 23.65 21.85 -2.02
N ARG A 72 23.32 20.98 -2.97
CA ARG A 72 23.58 21.16 -4.40
C ARG A 72 23.08 22.56 -4.74
N ARG A 73 24.00 23.51 -4.95
CA ARG A 73 23.65 24.88 -5.30
C ARG A 73 22.72 24.75 -6.50
N LEU A 74 21.44 25.09 -6.32
CA LEU A 74 20.53 25.24 -7.44
C LEU A 74 21.25 26.18 -8.38
N PHE A 75 21.63 25.64 -9.55
CA PHE A 75 22.34 26.35 -10.59
C PHE A 75 21.51 27.60 -10.87
N ARG A 76 21.93 28.77 -10.39
CA ARG A 76 21.42 30.05 -10.90
C ARG A 76 21.86 30.04 -12.35
N ARG A 77 20.93 29.72 -13.26
CA ARG A 77 21.11 30.10 -14.66
C ARG A 77 21.22 31.61 -14.66
N ASN A 78 22.36 32.09 -15.13
CA ASN A 78 22.56 33.51 -15.39
C ASN A 78 21.53 33.90 -16.47
N PRO A 79 20.75 34.98 -16.30
CA PRO A 79 19.87 35.45 -17.36
C PRO A 79 20.77 35.95 -18.49
N VAL A 80 20.68 35.32 -19.66
CA VAL A 80 21.36 35.81 -20.85
C VAL A 80 20.58 37.02 -21.33
N GLU A 81 21.26 38.17 -21.34
CA GLU A 81 20.74 39.42 -21.85
C GLU A 81 20.40 39.32 -23.34
N GLN A 82 19.40 40.13 -23.70
CA GLN A 82 18.75 40.24 -25.00
C GLN A 82 19.73 40.33 -26.17
N THR A 83 19.49 39.51 -27.18
CA THR A 83 19.77 39.86 -28.57
C THR A 83 18.46 39.89 -29.32
N GLU A 84 18.15 41.08 -29.82
CA GLU A 84 16.95 41.44 -30.55
C GLU A 84 16.89 40.78 -31.94
N ALA A 85 15.67 40.78 -32.48
CA ALA A 85 15.31 40.80 -33.91
C ALA A 85 15.07 39.48 -34.65
N ALA A 86 13.77 39.23 -34.91
CA ALA A 86 13.09 38.77 -36.13
C ALA A 86 11.83 38.02 -35.68
N ASP A 87 10.63 38.62 -35.66
CA ASP A 87 9.78 38.84 -36.84
C ASP A 87 9.62 37.53 -37.64
N ASP A 88 8.59 36.76 -37.30
CA ASP A 88 7.71 36.20 -38.33
C ASP A 88 6.36 35.87 -37.70
N SER A 89 5.37 36.68 -38.11
CA SER A 89 3.96 36.42 -37.98
C SER A 89 3.55 35.30 -38.94
N GLU A 90 3.08 34.17 -38.44
CA GLU A 90 2.11 33.35 -39.19
C GLU A 90 1.05 32.80 -38.23
N ASP A 91 -0.15 33.36 -38.37
CA ASP A 91 -1.41 32.75 -37.98
C ASP A 91 -1.49 31.31 -38.50
N ALA A 92 -1.81 30.36 -37.63
CA ALA A 92 -2.46 29.12 -38.02
C ALA A 92 -3.32 28.61 -36.86
N ASP A 93 -4.59 28.99 -36.91
CA ASP A 93 -5.69 28.25 -36.30
C ASP A 93 -5.57 26.76 -36.64
N ALA A 94 -5.53 25.91 -35.61
CA ALA A 94 -5.81 24.49 -35.75
C ALA A 94 -6.56 24.01 -34.50
N GLU A 95 -7.88 24.15 -34.59
CA GLU A 95 -8.87 23.29 -33.92
C GLU A 95 -8.70 21.82 -34.34
N ALA A 96 -9.29 20.94 -33.52
CA ALA A 96 -9.41 19.47 -33.64
C ALA A 96 -8.14 18.68 -33.22
N ASP A 97 -8.22 17.61 -32.43
CA ASP A 97 -9.27 16.60 -32.35
C ASP A 97 -9.28 15.94 -30.96
N GLU A 98 -10.48 15.79 -30.39
CA GLU A 98 -10.77 14.73 -29.43
C GLU A 98 -10.68 13.39 -30.16
N ALA A 99 -9.68 12.57 -29.85
CA ALA A 99 -9.73 11.15 -30.17
C ALA A 99 -9.98 10.38 -28.88
N ASP A 100 -11.25 10.07 -28.71
CA ASP A 100 -11.79 8.96 -27.93
C ASP A 100 -11.17 7.62 -28.38
N GLU A 101 -11.38 6.61 -27.54
CA GLU A 101 -11.47 5.20 -27.92
C GLU A 101 -10.18 4.34 -27.93
N ALA A 102 -9.98 3.60 -26.82
CA ALA A 102 -10.19 2.15 -26.83
C ALA A 102 -10.06 1.57 -25.41
N ASP A 103 -11.22 1.20 -24.87
CA ASP A 103 -11.42 0.31 -23.74
C ASP A 103 -10.87 -1.07 -24.08
N ALA A 104 -9.68 -1.40 -23.56
CA ALA A 104 -9.15 -2.76 -23.61
C ALA A 104 -9.71 -3.54 -22.42
N VAL A 105 -10.87 -4.16 -22.62
CA VAL A 105 -11.30 -5.29 -21.80
C VAL A 105 -10.34 -6.45 -22.06
N ASP A 106 -9.53 -6.78 -21.06
CA ASP A 106 -8.63 -7.92 -21.09
C ASP A 106 -9.48 -9.18 -20.86
N ASP A 107 -9.93 -9.79 -21.97
CA ASP A 107 -10.51 -11.12 -22.04
C ASP A 107 -9.45 -12.16 -21.60
N VAL A 108 -9.37 -12.40 -20.28
CA VAL A 108 -8.68 -13.59 -19.75
C VAL A 108 -9.66 -14.75 -19.77
N ASP A 109 -9.76 -15.37 -20.93
CA ASP A 109 -10.17 -16.77 -21.08
C ASP A 109 -9.20 -17.67 -20.26
N ALA A 110 -9.68 -18.29 -19.19
CA ALA A 110 -9.04 -19.49 -18.62
C ALA A 110 -10.00 -20.26 -17.69
N ASP A 111 -10.83 -21.06 -18.34
CA ASP A 111 -11.25 -22.41 -17.97
C ASP A 111 -10.47 -23.05 -16.78
N ALA A 112 -11.16 -23.28 -15.65
CA ALA A 112 -10.85 -24.35 -14.71
C ALA A 112 -12.07 -24.62 -13.81
N ALA A 113 -12.92 -25.51 -14.28
CA ALA A 113 -13.84 -26.24 -13.45
C ALA A 113 -13.06 -27.06 -12.41
N GLU A 114 -13.34 -26.87 -11.12
CA GLU A 114 -13.12 -27.93 -10.14
C GLU A 114 -14.43 -28.17 -9.38
N SER A 115 -15.16 -29.16 -9.91
CA SER A 115 -16.18 -29.90 -9.20
C SER A 115 -15.54 -30.61 -8.00
N GLY A 116 -16.07 -30.39 -6.80
CA GLY A 116 -15.60 -31.02 -5.58
C GLY A 116 -16.61 -30.88 -4.46
N GLU A 117 -17.82 -31.35 -4.71
CA GLU A 117 -18.84 -31.62 -3.71
C GLU A 117 -18.41 -32.79 -2.84
N GLU A 118 -18.04 -32.57 -1.57
CA GLU A 118 -18.07 -33.62 -0.54
C GLU A 118 -18.49 -33.07 0.83
N ALA A 119 -19.76 -33.33 1.15
CA ALA A 119 -20.30 -33.77 2.43
C ALA A 119 -20.04 -32.94 3.70
N ASN A 120 -21.08 -32.18 4.08
CA ASN A 120 -21.43 -32.00 5.49
C ASN A 120 -21.58 -33.38 6.15
N LYS A 121 -20.62 -33.77 7.00
CA LYS A 121 -20.87 -34.81 7.99
C LYS A 121 -21.58 -34.17 9.17
N GLU A 122 -22.91 -34.19 9.12
CA GLU A 122 -23.75 -34.14 10.32
C GLU A 122 -23.30 -35.26 11.25
N VAL A 123 -22.73 -34.88 12.39
CA VAL A 123 -22.59 -35.78 13.53
C VAL A 123 -23.85 -35.54 14.36
N GLU A 124 -24.80 -36.46 14.26
CA GLU A 124 -25.89 -36.52 15.23
C GLU A 124 -25.31 -36.78 16.64
N PRO A 125 -25.90 -36.18 17.68
CA PRO A 125 -25.43 -36.35 19.05
C PRO A 125 -25.71 -37.79 19.52
N ASP A 126 -24.67 -38.47 19.99
CA ASP A 126 -24.86 -39.73 20.72
C ASP A 126 -25.65 -39.46 22.01
N ASP A 127 -26.84 -40.03 22.05
CA ASP A 127 -27.60 -40.30 23.26
C ASP A 127 -26.73 -41.10 24.26
N GLU A 128 -26.40 -40.50 25.39
CA GLU A 128 -26.19 -41.24 26.63
C GLU A 128 -27.30 -40.86 27.62
N GLU A 129 -28.42 -41.57 27.48
CA GLU A 129 -29.27 -41.91 28.62
C GLU A 129 -28.44 -42.78 29.59
N GLN A 130 -28.31 -42.35 30.85
CA GLN A 130 -28.58 -43.20 32.02
C GLN A 130 -28.43 -42.44 33.36
N GLU A 131 -29.58 -42.39 34.05
CA GLU A 131 -29.88 -42.21 35.49
C GLU A 131 -29.60 -40.87 36.21
#